data_AF-A0A1G1WIX6-F1
#
_entry.id   AF-A0A1G1WIX6-F1
#
_cell.length_a   1.000
_cell.length_b   1.000
_cell.length_c   1.000
_cell.angle_alpha   90.00
_cell.angle_beta   90.00
_cell.angle_gamma   90.00
#
_symmetry.space_group_name_H-M   'P 1'
#
loop_
_entity.id
_entity.type
_entity.pdbx_description
1 polymer ?
#
loop_
_entity_poly.entity_id
_entity_poly.type
_entity_poly.pdbx_seq_one_letter_code
_entity_poly.pdbx_strand_id
1 'polypeptide(L)' 'MKYSFICDQGHEPQTFTVEADNDEEAVVNLMEQTQPHLAQVHPEMAGGSPEDAKQMIMSAWTKE' A
#
# COMPACT_ATOMS: atom_id res chain seq x y z
N MET A 1 2.72 10.13 -12.66
CA MET A 1 1.65 9.10 -12.77
C MET A 1 1.01 8.96 -11.40
N LYS A 2 -0.30 8.72 -11.34
CA LYS A 2 -1.03 8.61 -10.07
C LYS A 2 -1.27 7.14 -9.76
N TYR A 3 -0.91 6.72 -8.55
CA TYR A 3 -1.12 5.35 -8.09
C TYR A 3 -2.00 5.38 -6.84
N SER A 4 -2.99 4.50 -6.83
CA SER A 4 -4.00 4.44 -5.78
C SER A 4 -4.14 3.01 -5.29
N PHE A 5 -4.08 2.78 -3.98
CA PHE A 5 -4.32 1.49 -3.34
C PHE A 5 -5.48 1.63 -2.35
N ILE A 6 -6.43 0.70 -2.39
CA ILE A 6 -7.57 0.69 -1.46
C ILE A 6 -7.49 -0.60 -0.63
N CYS A 7 -7.43 -0.44 0.70
CA CYS A 7 -7.54 -1.55 1.64
C CYS A 7 -8.97 -1.62 2.19
N ASP A 8 -9.69 -2.68 1.85
CA ASP A 8 -11.06 -2.97 2.30
C ASP A 8 -11.16 -4.43 2.78
N GLN A 9 -10.61 -4.71 3.98
CA GLN A 9 -10.51 -6.08 4.53
C GLN A 9 -11.35 -6.26 5.80
N GLY A 10 -12.58 -5.77 5.79
CA GLY A 10 -13.49 -5.85 6.95
C GLY A 10 -13.32 -4.72 7.97
N HIS A 11 -12.61 -3.66 7.60
CA HIS A 11 -12.59 -2.36 8.27
C HIS A 11 -13.05 -1.27 7.29
N GLU A 12 -13.28 -0.04 7.76
CA GLU A 12 -13.61 1.07 6.87
C GLU A 12 -12.54 1.21 5.76
N PRO A 13 -12.95 1.31 4.48
CA PRO A 13 -12.01 1.37 3.36
C PRO A 13 -11.03 2.52 3.53
N GLN A 14 -9.73 2.22 3.44
CA GLN A 14 -8.70 3.27 3.41
C GLN A 14 -8.04 3.32 2.04
N THR A 15 -8.03 4.53 1.47
CA THR A 15 -7.42 4.81 0.18
C THR A 15 -6.09 5.52 0.40
N PHE A 16 -5.05 5.01 -0.24
CA PHE A 16 -3.70 5.56 -0.25
C PHE A 16 -3.37 5.98 -1.67
N THR A 17 -2.89 7.19 -1.85
CA THR A 17 -2.61 7.74 -3.18
C THR A 17 -1.23 8.40 -3.18
N VAL A 18 -0.46 8.13 -4.22
CA VAL A 18 0.85 8.74 -4.47
C VAL A 18 0.94 9.21 -5.91
N GLU A 19 1.74 10.25 -6.11
CA GLU A 19 2.25 10.60 -7.43
C GLU A 19 3.69 10.11 -7.52
N ALA A 20 4.02 9.48 -8.64
CA ALA A 20 5.35 8.95 -8.89
C ALA A 20 5.69 8.95 -10.39
N ASP A 21 6.98 8.99 -10.70
CA ASP A 21 7.52 8.98 -12.07
C ASP A 21 7.66 7.57 -12.65
N ASN A 22 7.58 6.53 -11.82
CA ASN A 22 7.69 5.12 -12.21
C ASN A 22 7.08 4.18 -11.16
N ASP A 23 6.94 2.90 -11.51
CA ASP A 23 6.31 1.90 -10.64
C ASP A 23 7.16 1.58 -9.39
N GLU A 24 8.49 1.67 -9.48
CA GLU A 24 9.39 1.41 -8.34
C GLU A 24 9.29 2.52 -7.29
N GLU A 25 9.22 3.77 -7.72
CA GLU A 25 9.01 4.92 -6.83
C GLU A 25 7.58 4.89 -6.25
N ALA A 26 6.58 4.56 -7.06
CA ALA A 26 5.19 4.46 -6.61
C ALA A 26 5.02 3.44 -5.47
N VAL A 27 5.64 2.27 -5.60
CA VAL A 27 5.47 1.21 -4.60
C VAL A 27 6.19 1.53 -3.30
N VAL A 28 7.36 2.17 -3.36
CA VAL A 28 8.07 2.65 -2.17
C VAL A 28 7.23 3.70 -1.44
N ASN A 29 6.75 4.72 -2.16
CA ASN A 29 5.93 5.78 -1.60
C ASN A 29 4.62 5.25 -1.01
N LEU A 30 3.96 4.30 -1.68
CA LEU A 30 2.74 3.67 -1.16
C LEU A 30 3.02 2.84 0.08
N MET A 31 4.10 2.07 0.10
CA MET A 31 4.51 1.29 1.28
C MET A 31 4.76 2.20 2.49
N GLU A 32 5.46 3.32 2.32
CA GLU A 32 5.69 4.28 3.41
C GLU A 32 4.38 4.87 3.94
N GLN A 33 3.42 5.20 3.06
CA GLN A 33 2.11 5.69 3.48
C GLN A 33 1.22 4.61 4.13
N THR A 34 1.29 3.36 3.65
CA THR A 34 0.48 2.25 4.19
C THR A 34 1.06 1.63 5.45
N GLN A 35 2.37 1.75 5.71
CA GLN A 35 3.01 1.18 6.90
C GLN A 35 2.30 1.51 8.23
N PRO A 36 1.91 2.77 8.53
CA PRO A 36 1.17 3.06 9.77
C PRO A 36 -0.23 2.44 9.79
N HIS A 37 -0.88 2.26 8.64
CA HIS A 37 -2.15 1.54 8.55
C HIS A 37 -1.95 0.05 8.84
N LEU A 38 -0.95 -0.57 8.23
CA LEU A 38 -0.60 -1.97 8.48
C LEU A 38 -0.28 -2.19 9.96
N ALA A 39 0.52 -1.33 10.59
CA ALA A 39 0.84 -1.46 12.02
C ALA A 39 -0.37 -1.38 12.96
N GLN A 40 -1.42 -0.66 12.58
CA GLN A 40 -2.60 -0.44 13.40
C GLN A 40 -3.72 -1.44 13.13
N VAL A 41 -3.92 -1.82 11.86
CA VAL A 41 -5.09 -2.56 11.38
C VAL A 41 -4.71 -4.00 11.01
N HIS A 42 -3.49 -4.21 10.51
CA HIS A 42 -2.95 -5.52 10.08
C HIS A 42 -1.60 -5.79 10.75
N PRO A 43 -1.52 -5.85 12.10
CA PRO A 43 -0.23 -5.88 12.82
C PRO A 43 0.64 -7.09 12.47
N GLU A 44 0.03 -8.19 12.03
CA GLU A 44 0.72 -9.38 11.53
C GLU A 44 1.49 -9.10 10.23
N MET A 45 0.96 -8.24 9.35
CA MET A 45 1.64 -7.79 8.12
C MET A 45 2.70 -6.73 8.42
N ALA A 46 2.51 -5.92 9.47
CA ALA A 46 3.52 -4.94 9.89
C ALA A 46 4.80 -5.57 10.43
N GLY A 47 4.68 -6.77 11.04
CA GLY A 47 5.83 -7.60 11.45
C GLY A 47 6.32 -8.57 10.37
N GLY A 48 5.65 -8.62 9.21
CA GLY A 48 6.00 -9.48 8.08
C GLY A 48 7.13 -8.92 7.22
N SER A 49 7.50 -9.68 6.19
CA SER A 49 8.51 -9.22 5.23
C SER A 49 7.95 -8.05 4.40
N PRO A 50 8.71 -6.97 4.18
CA PRO A 50 8.28 -5.83 3.35
C PRO A 50 7.97 -6.24 1.90
N GLU A 51 8.50 -7.37 1.44
CA GLU A 51 8.18 -7.95 0.14
C GLU A 51 6.73 -8.44 0.03
N ASP A 52 6.12 -8.91 1.11
CA ASP A 52 4.73 -9.39 1.11
C ASP A 52 3.76 -8.21 0.99
N ALA A 53 3.98 -7.17 1.78
CA ALA A 53 3.24 -5.90 1.68
C ALA A 53 3.40 -5.27 0.29
N LYS A 54 4.62 -5.30 -0.27
CA LYS A 54 4.91 -4.85 -1.63
C LYS A 54 4.07 -5.59 -2.67
N GLN A 55 4.04 -6.93 -2.62
CA GLN A 55 3.27 -7.74 -3.56
C GLN A 55 1.76 -7.47 -3.44
N MET A 56 1.25 -7.28 -2.23
CA MET A 56 -0.15 -6.93 -2.00
C MET A 56 -0.53 -5.59 -2.65
N ILE A 57 0.26 -4.54 -2.37
CA ILE A 57 0.01 -3.20 -2.90
C ILE A 57 0.07 -3.23 -4.43
N MET A 58 1.08 -3.86 -5.02
CA MET A 58 1.22 -3.96 -6.47
C MET A 58 0.11 -4.79 -7.14
N SER A 59 -0.44 -5.78 -6.44
CA SER A 59 -1.53 -6.62 -6.98
C SER A 59 -2.88 -5.92 -6.98
N ALA A 60 -3.08 -4.94 -6.09
CA ALA A 60 -4.38 -4.29 -5.86
C ALA A 60 -4.39 -2.79 -6.18
N TRP A 61 -3.26 -2.20 -6.59
CA TRP A 61 -3.23 -0.78 -6.96
C TRP A 61 -3.88 -0.50 -8.31
N THR A 62 -4.30 0.75 -8.48
CA THR A 62 -4.75 1.32 -9.75
C THR A 62 -3.75 2.39 -10.17
N LYS A 63 -3.40 2.41 -11.46
CA LYS A 63 -2.50 3.38 -12.08
C LYS A 63 -3.30 4.25 -13.06
N GLU A 64 -3.19 5.57 -12.90
CA GLU A 64 -3.84 6.60 -13.70
C GLU A 64 -2.84 7.64 -14.24
#